data_AF-A0A7Y4TNV4-F1
#
_entry.id   AF-A0A7Y4TNV4-F1
#
_cell.length_a   1.000
_cell.length_b   1.000
_cell.length_c   1.000
_cell.angle_alpha   90.00
_cell.angle_beta   90.00
_cell.angle_gamma   90.00
#
_symmetry.space_group_name_H-M   'P 1'
#
loop_
_entity.id
_entity.type
_entity.pdbx_description
1 polymer ?
#
loop_
_entity_poly.entity_id
_entity_poly.type
_entity_poly.pdbx_seq_one_letter_code
_entity_poly.pdbx_strand_id
1 'polypeptide(L)' 'MKGALNGLLALVSLILAAGSFYLYKTGEGKGIYLVGLIVFAVLLVLFGAMFLSGRVNKTEEIHITE' A
#
# COMPACT_ATOMS: atom_id res chain seq x y z
N MET A 1 -6.50 -16.31 -3.44
CA MET A 1 -5.26 -15.89 -4.15
C MET A 1 -5.18 -14.38 -4.40
N LYS A 2 -6.23 -13.71 -4.91
CA LYS A 2 -6.20 -12.26 -5.24
C LYS A 2 -5.84 -11.34 -4.04
N GLY A 3 -6.35 -11.64 -2.84
CA GLY A 3 -5.99 -10.88 -1.63
C GLY A 3 -4.51 -10.99 -1.25
N ALA A 4 -3.92 -12.19 -1.27
CA ALA A 4 -2.50 -12.38 -0.94
C ALA A 4 -1.57 -11.61 -1.91
N LEU A 5 -1.94 -11.55 -3.20
CA LEU A 5 -1.22 -10.76 -4.19
C LEU A 5 -1.30 -9.24 -3.90
N ASN A 6 -2.49 -8.72 -3.60
CA ASN A 6 -2.66 -7.29 -3.26
C ASN A 6 -1.89 -6.93 -1.98
N GLY A 7 -1.88 -7.81 -0.97
CA GLY A 7 -1.09 -7.64 0.24
C GLY A 7 0.41 -7.62 -0.03
N LEU A 8 0.90 -8.50 -0.90
CA LEU A 8 2.31 -8.52 -1.31
C LEU A 8 2.69 -7.24 -2.10
N LEU A 9 1.83 -6.81 -3.03
CA LEU A 9 2.04 -5.58 -3.80
C LEU A 9 2.03 -4.34 -2.91
N ALA A 10 1.17 -4.29 -1.90
CA ALA A 10 1.17 -3.24 -0.90
C ALA A 10 2.48 -3.23 -0.11
N LEU A 11 2.96 -4.39 0.35
CA LEU A 11 4.23 -4.50 1.07
C LEU A 11 5.43 -4.06 0.22
N VAL A 12 5.50 -4.51 -1.04
CA VAL A 12 6.55 -4.10 -1.97
C VAL A 12 6.50 -2.59 -2.22
N SER A 13 5.31 -2.02 -2.39
CA SER A 13 5.13 -0.57 -2.57
C SER A 13 5.60 0.21 -1.34
N LEU A 14 5.36 -0.30 -0.12
CA LEU A 14 5.86 0.29 1.12
C LEU A 14 7.39 0.30 1.15
N ILE A 15 8.04 -0.82 0.80
CA ILE A 15 9.51 -0.93 0.78
C ILE A 15 10.11 0.05 -0.24
N LEU A 16 9.53 0.14 -1.44
CA LEU A 16 9.99 1.05 -2.49
C LEU A 16 9.77 2.52 -2.13
N ALA A 17 8.66 2.85 -1.45
CA ALA A 17 8.42 4.18 -0.91
C ALA A 17 9.46 4.54 0.16
N ALA A 18 9.72 3.64 1.11
CA ALA A 18 10.73 3.83 2.16
C ALA A 18 12.15 3.98 1.58
N GLY A 19 12.52 3.15 0.60
CA GLY A 19 13.79 3.25 -0.10
C GLY A 19 13.95 4.57 -0.87
N SER A 20 12.89 4.99 -1.57
CA SER A 20 12.87 6.29 -2.28
C SER A 20 12.99 7.46 -1.32
N PHE A 21 12.31 7.40 -0.16
CA PHE A 21 12.44 8.40 0.89
C PHE A 21 13.87 8.49 1.42
N TYR A 22 14.47 7.33 1.73
CA TYR A 22 15.83 7.26 2.25
C TYR A 22 16.84 7.82 1.26
N LEU A 23 16.74 7.47 -0.03
CA LEU A 23 17.61 8.00 -1.08
C LEU A 23 17.39 9.49 -1.32
N TYR A 24 16.15 9.98 -1.21
CA TYR A 24 15.85 11.40 -1.27
C TYR A 24 16.50 12.17 -0.10
N LYS A 25 16.50 11.59 1.10
CA LYS A 25 17.08 12.17 2.31
C LYS A 25 18.61 12.12 2.38
N THR A 26 19.21 11.04 1.87
CA THR A 26 20.66 10.78 2.01
C THR A 26 21.48 11.11 0.76
N GLY A 27 20.84 11.18 -0.41
CA GLY A 27 21.46 11.67 -1.65
C GLY A 27 21.32 13.19 -1.81
N GLU A 28 21.77 13.71 -2.94
CA GLU A 28 21.65 15.13 -3.34
C GLU A 28 20.20 15.63 -3.54
N GLY A 29 19.18 14.97 -2.96
CA GLY A 29 17.79 15.42 -3.06
C GLY A 29 17.27 15.45 -4.50
N LYS A 30 17.74 14.54 -5.37
CA LYS A 30 17.31 14.50 -6.78
C LYS A 30 15.80 14.29 -6.84
N GLY A 31 15.09 15.18 -7.54
CA GLY A 31 13.63 15.19 -7.63
C GLY A 31 13.02 13.85 -8.07
N ILE A 32 13.78 13.02 -8.79
CA ILE A 32 13.37 11.67 -9.18
C ILE A 32 13.01 10.77 -7.99
N TYR A 33 13.73 10.87 -6.87
CA TYR A 33 13.43 10.07 -5.68
C TYR A 33 12.19 10.57 -4.93
N LEU A 34 11.91 11.87 -5.00
CA LEU A 34 10.67 12.45 -4.49
C LEU A 34 9.46 12.01 -5.32
N VAL A 35 9.60 11.98 -6.66
CA VAL A 35 8.57 11.43 -7.54
C VAL A 35 8.33 9.96 -7.24
N GLY A 36 9.41 9.16 -7.10
CA GLY A 36 9.32 7.76 -6.72
C GLY A 36 8.58 7.54 -5.39
N LEU A 37 8.91 8.32 -4.37
CA LEU A 37 8.21 8.32 -3.08
C LEU A 37 6.70 8.48 -3.26
N ILE A 38 6.28 9.53 -3.98
CA ILE A 38 4.86 9.85 -4.16
C ILE A 38 4.13 8.72 -4.89
N VAL A 39 4.72 8.21 -5.99
CA VAL A 39 4.11 7.13 -6.78
C VAL A 39 3.96 5.86 -5.93
N PHE A 40 5.00 5.43 -5.23
CA PHE A 40 4.93 4.21 -4.42
C PHE A 40 4.06 4.37 -3.18
N ALA A 41 3.96 5.58 -2.61
CA ALA A 41 3.01 5.87 -1.54
C ALA A 41 1.55 5.75 -2.00
N VAL A 42 1.22 6.24 -3.20
CA VAL A 42 -0.13 6.08 -3.78
C VAL A 42 -0.42 4.60 -4.05
N LEU A 43 0.52 3.85 -4.61
CA LEU A 43 0.36 2.42 -4.86
C LEU A 43 0.18 1.62 -3.56
N LEU A 44 0.89 1.97 -2.49
CA LEU A 44 0.69 1.40 -1.16
C LEU A 44 -0.75 1.58 -0.69
N VAL A 45 -1.30 2.79 -0.80
CA VAL A 45 -2.67 3.09 -0.37
C VAL A 45 -3.67 2.30 -1.20
N LEU A 46 -3.51 2.27 -2.53
CA LEU A 46 -4.42 1.55 -3.43
C LEU A 46 -4.41 0.04 -3.14
N PHE A 47 -3.24 -0.59 -3.16
CA PHE A 47 -3.14 -2.03 -2.92
C PHE A 47 -3.49 -2.40 -1.47
N GLY A 48 -3.15 -1.56 -0.51
CA GLY A 48 -3.53 -1.72 0.89
C GLY A 48 -5.04 -1.65 1.09
N ALA A 49 -5.72 -0.68 0.48
CA ALA A 49 -7.18 -0.56 0.50
C ALA A 49 -7.86 -1.76 -0.18
N MET A 50 -7.36 -2.19 -1.33
CA MET A 50 -7.88 -3.38 -2.03
C MET A 50 -7.65 -4.66 -1.23
N PHE A 51 -6.54 -4.76 -0.49
CA PHE A 51 -6.26 -5.88 0.41
C PHE A 51 -7.23 -5.89 1.60
N LEU A 52 -7.43 -4.74 2.25
CA LEU A 52 -8.31 -4.60 3.40
C LEU A 52 -9.79 -4.78 3.03
N SER A 53 -10.22 -4.27 1.87
CA SER A 53 -11.61 -4.39 1.40
C SER A 53 -12.06 -5.86 1.33
N GLY A 54 -11.20 -6.77 0.85
CA GLY A 54 -11.50 -8.21 0.83
C GLY A 54 -11.49 -8.90 2.20
N ARG A 55 -11.12 -8.22 3.28
CA ARG A 55 -11.06 -8.74 4.65
C ARG A 55 -12.07 -8.08 5.59
N VAL A 56 -12.34 -6.80 5.39
CA VAL A 56 -13.29 -5.99 6.19
C VAL A 56 -14.70 -6.05 5.60
N ASN A 57 -14.85 -6.16 4.28
CA ASN A 57 -16.15 -6.37 3.64
C ASN A 57 -16.53 -7.85 3.65
N LYS A 58 -16.54 -8.45 4.84
CA LYS A 58 -17.41 -9.58 5.03
C LYS A 58 -18.80 -9.02 5.28
N THR A 59 -19.66 -9.14 4.29
CA THR A 59 -21.12 -9.13 4.47
C THR A 59 -21.51 -10.38 5.26
N GLU A 60 -20.89 -10.59 6.43
CA GLU A 60 -21.46 -11.52 7.39
C GLU A 60 -22.81 -10.90 7.70
N GLU A 61 -23.88 -11.57 7.30
CA GLU A 61 -25.21 -11.28 7.79
C GLU A 61 -25.07 -11.20 9.30
N ILE A 62 -25.11 -9.98 9.82
CA ILE A 62 -25.30 -9.78 11.24
C ILE A 62 -26.71 -10.29 11.45
N HIS A 63 -26.83 -11.58 11.77
CA HIS A 63 -28.03 -12.12 12.35
C HIS A 63 -28.19 -11.36 13.67
N ILE A 64 -28.88 -10.22 13.60
CA ILE A 64 -29.48 -9.59 14.76
C ILE A 64 -30.55 -10.59 15.16
N THR A 65 -30.18 -11.53 16.04
CA THR A 65 -31.16 -12.28 16.82
C THR A 65 -31.92 -11.25 17.64
N GLU A 66 -33.23 -11.22 17.41
CA GLU A 66 -34.23 -10.41 18.10
C GLU A 66 -34.00 -10.28 19.61
#